data_AF-A0A835PPG2-F1
#
_entry.id   AF-A0A835PPG2-F1
#
_cell.length_a   1.000
_cell.length_b   1.000
_cell.length_c   1.000
_cell.angle_alpha   90.00
_cell.angle_beta   90.00
_cell.angle_gamma   90.00
#
_symmetry.space_group_name_H-M   'P 1'
#
loop_
_entity.id
_entity.type
_entity.pdbx_description
1 polymer ?
#
loop_
_entity_poly.entity_id
_entity_poly.type
_entity_poly.pdbx_seq_one_letter_code
_entity_poly.pdbx_strand_id
1 'polypeptide(L)'
;MMISRRPGGAIVHAAGLTGGGVMGPGGVAVGTVLGGKNIEGELSLPILLAERVRKAVAEAESFKTECAEVGKQVDQLATMLRSAVRRATASPTVYDRPVRRIVAEAAKTLDRAMAVIRRCKRAGFLRRVVSITTGSTDFRKLSGLLDASIGDLRWLLSVYSDDGGAAGGIVLSLPPIASTDPILSWVWSYLATVQMGSAVSDRVEAAHSLANLALDNDRNKQIIMEEGGVPPLYPSSVTALPLRPRLPLP
;
A
#
# COMPACT_ATOMS: atom_id res chain seq x y z
N MET A 1 51.85 6.20 -22.10
CA MET A 1 52.70 5.19 -21.43
C MET A 1 51.86 4.55 -20.34
N MET A 2 51.27 3.39 -20.62
CA MET A 2 51.80 2.04 -20.28
C MET A 2 51.60 1.74 -18.78
N ILE A 3 50.57 0.96 -18.42
CA ILE A 3 50.58 -0.51 -18.18
C ILE A 3 51.29 -0.81 -16.83
N SER A 4 50.70 -1.45 -15.81
CA SER A 4 50.39 -2.89 -15.74
C SER A 4 49.89 -3.22 -14.32
N ARG A 5 48.77 -3.95 -14.17
CA ARG A 5 48.68 -5.38 -13.80
C ARG A 5 48.71 -5.72 -12.29
N ARG A 6 47.59 -6.29 -11.83
CA ARG A 6 47.55 -7.38 -10.82
C ARG A 6 48.27 -8.63 -11.38
N PRO A 7 48.76 -9.57 -10.55
CA PRO A 7 47.92 -10.72 -10.13
C PRO A 7 48.23 -11.16 -8.68
N GLY A 8 47.32 -11.79 -7.94
CA GLY A 8 47.03 -13.22 -8.03
C GLY A 8 47.16 -13.82 -6.61
N GLY A 9 46.29 -14.75 -6.25
CA GLY A 9 46.29 -15.36 -4.93
C GLY A 9 44.99 -16.10 -4.62
N ALA A 10 44.75 -17.19 -5.34
CA ALA A 10 43.77 -18.20 -4.96
C ALA A 10 44.42 -19.14 -3.94
N ILE A 11 43.73 -19.46 -2.85
CA ILE A 11 43.95 -20.70 -2.10
C ILE A 11 42.58 -21.33 -1.83
N VAL A 12 42.41 -22.47 -2.47
CA VAL A 12 41.43 -23.53 -2.30
C VAL A 12 41.65 -24.23 -0.95
N HIS A 13 40.57 -24.55 -0.23
CA HIS A 13 40.52 -25.74 0.62
C HIS A 13 39.19 -26.44 0.45
N ALA A 14 39.29 -27.74 0.17
CA ALA A 14 38.24 -28.66 -0.19
C ALA A 14 37.80 -29.52 1.01
N ALA A 15 36.60 -30.09 0.86
CA ALA A 15 36.07 -31.33 1.46
C ALA A 15 35.87 -31.35 3.00
N GLY A 16 34.81 -31.92 3.57
CA GLY A 16 33.73 -32.76 3.06
C GLY A 16 33.35 -33.75 4.16
N LEU A 17 32.07 -33.80 4.57
CA LEU A 17 31.46 -34.86 5.39
C LEU A 17 29.95 -34.85 5.06
N THR A 18 29.48 -35.61 4.06
CA THR A 18 28.86 -36.95 4.19
C THR A 18 27.94 -37.12 5.40
N GLY A 19 26.64 -36.98 5.15
CA GLY A 19 25.57 -37.45 6.04
C GLY A 19 24.43 -38.00 5.18
N GLY A 20 24.50 -39.31 4.87
CA GLY A 20 23.43 -40.02 4.19
C GLY A 20 22.21 -40.17 5.10
N GLY A 21 21.07 -39.63 4.66
CA GLY A 21 19.77 -39.82 5.29
C GLY A 21 18.87 -40.62 4.37
N VAL A 22 18.51 -41.82 4.83
CA VAL A 22 17.64 -42.80 4.18
C VAL A 22 16.24 -42.20 3.96
N MET A 23 15.75 -42.24 2.71
CA MET A 23 14.43 -41.77 2.31
C MET A 23 13.36 -42.84 2.64
N GLY A 24 12.56 -42.61 3.67
CA GLY A 24 11.30 -43.32 3.91
C GLY A 24 10.13 -42.64 3.19
N PRO A 25 9.12 -43.37 2.68
CA PRO A 25 7.99 -42.78 1.98
C PRO A 25 6.94 -42.33 3.00
N GLY A 26 6.65 -41.03 3.06
CA GLY A 26 5.57 -40.51 3.90
C GLY A 26 6.00 -39.33 4.76
N GLY A 27 6.38 -38.22 4.12
CA GLY A 27 6.60 -36.95 4.77
C GLY A 27 6.14 -35.85 3.84
N VAL A 28 4.97 -35.28 4.11
CA VAL A 28 4.47 -34.10 3.42
C VAL A 28 5.50 -32.99 3.59
N ALA A 29 6.12 -32.58 2.48
CA ALA A 29 6.95 -31.40 2.45
C ALA A 29 6.06 -30.21 2.81
N VAL A 30 6.16 -29.75 4.06
CA VAL A 30 5.65 -28.45 4.48
C VAL A 30 6.52 -27.43 3.75
N GLY A 31 6.11 -27.12 2.52
CA GLY A 31 6.58 -25.97 1.80
C GLY A 31 6.25 -24.75 2.65
N THR A 32 7.30 -24.13 3.18
CA THR A 32 7.24 -22.84 3.86
C THR A 32 6.63 -21.83 2.91
N VAL A 33 5.31 -21.61 3.03
CA VAL A 33 4.60 -20.51 2.38
C VAL A 33 5.18 -19.24 2.97
N LEU A 34 6.01 -18.57 2.18
CA LEU A 34 6.57 -17.27 2.49
C LEU A 34 5.43 -16.28 2.67
N GLY A 35 5.22 -15.88 3.93
CA GLY A 35 4.89 -14.50 4.26
C GLY A 35 3.53 -13.99 3.79
N GLY A 36 2.45 -14.70 4.11
CA GLY A 36 1.16 -14.06 4.30
C GLY A 36 1.21 -13.19 5.56
N LYS A 37 1.91 -12.05 5.52
CA LYS A 37 1.74 -11.02 6.56
C LYS A 37 0.26 -10.68 6.59
N ASN A 38 -0.37 -10.91 7.74
CA ASN A 38 -1.80 -10.69 7.92
C ASN A 38 -2.13 -9.28 7.43
N ILE A 39 -2.92 -9.16 6.36
CA ILE A 39 -3.35 -7.87 5.78
C ILE A 39 -3.95 -6.99 6.87
N GLU A 40 -4.67 -7.59 7.80
CA GLU A 40 -5.25 -6.93 8.96
C GLU A 40 -4.19 -6.33 9.91
N GLY A 41 -3.04 -6.99 10.06
CA GLY A 41 -1.90 -6.49 10.83
C GLY A 41 -1.22 -5.29 10.18
N GLU A 42 -1.05 -5.32 8.85
CA GLU A 42 -0.51 -4.19 8.09
C GLU A 42 -1.47 -3.00 8.09
N LEU A 43 -2.78 -3.29 8.03
CA LEU A 43 -3.84 -2.29 8.02
C LEU A 43 -4.10 -1.67 9.41
N SER A 44 -3.85 -2.40 10.50
CA SER A 44 -4.07 -1.93 11.88
C SER A 44 -2.91 -1.12 12.45
N LEU A 45 -1.68 -1.33 11.97
CA LEU A 45 -0.49 -0.62 12.44
C LEU A 45 -0.63 0.92 12.43
N PRO A 46 -1.01 1.58 11.32
CA PRO A 46 -1.15 3.03 11.30
C PRO A 46 -2.26 3.56 12.22
N ILE A 47 -3.32 2.79 12.50
CA ILE A 47 -4.32 3.18 13.49
C ILE A 47 -3.68 3.22 14.89
N LEU A 48 -2.90 2.21 15.26
CA LEU A 48 -2.17 2.18 16.53
C LEU A 48 -1.14 3.31 16.64
N LEU A 49 -0.46 3.64 15.54
CA LEU A 49 0.49 4.77 15.51
C LEU A 49 -0.24 6.10 15.71
N ALA A 50 -1.39 6.31 15.06
CA ALA A 50 -2.18 7.52 15.25
C ALA A 50 -2.60 7.72 16.72
N GLU A 51 -3.04 6.65 17.39
CA GLU A 51 -3.39 6.69 18.82
C GLU A 51 -2.19 7.04 19.71
N ARG A 52 -0.99 6.53 19.40
CA ARG A 52 0.25 6.86 20.11
C ARG A 52 0.63 8.33 19.93
N VAL A 53 0.47 8.86 18.71
CA VAL A 53 0.74 10.28 18.42
C VAL A 53 -0.25 11.16 19.17
N ARG A 54 -1.54 10.83 19.15
CA ARG A 54 -2.59 11.55 19.91
C ARG A 54 -2.28 11.64 21.40
N LYS A 55 -1.86 10.52 22.01
CA LYS A 55 -1.42 10.50 23.42
C LYS A 55 -0.21 11.41 23.64
N ALA A 56 0.78 11.38 22.76
CA ALA A 56 1.97 12.21 22.89
C ALA A 56 1.68 13.70 22.70
N VAL A 57 0.71 14.05 21.85
CA VAL A 57 0.22 15.44 21.68
C VAL A 57 -0.38 15.96 22.99
N ALA A 58 -1.18 15.14 23.68
CA ALA A 58 -1.78 15.52 24.96
C ALA A 58 -0.73 15.74 26.08
N GLU A 59 0.41 15.05 25.99
CA GLU A 59 1.53 15.17 26.93
C GLU A 59 2.55 16.27 26.55
N ALA A 60 2.27 17.08 25.52
CA ALA A 60 3.21 18.10 25.05
C ALA A 60 3.28 19.33 25.97
N GLU A 61 4.50 19.70 26.36
CA GLU A 61 4.75 20.86 27.25
C GLU A 61 5.19 22.12 26.47
N SER A 62 5.69 21.96 25.25
CA SER A 62 6.11 23.04 24.33
C SER A 62 5.46 22.91 22.95
N PHE A 63 5.46 24.00 22.15
CA PHE A 63 4.81 24.06 20.83
C PHE A 63 3.35 23.58 20.84
N LYS A 64 2.59 23.98 21.87
CA LYS A 64 1.25 23.44 22.15
C LYS A 64 0.27 23.68 21.00
N THR A 65 0.36 24.84 20.35
CA THR A 65 -0.45 25.21 19.19
C THR A 65 -0.20 24.30 18.00
N GLU A 66 1.08 24.07 17.67
CA GLU A 66 1.47 23.22 16.55
C GLU A 66 1.19 21.75 16.84
N CYS A 67 1.41 21.29 18.07
CA CYS A 67 1.05 19.94 18.49
C CYS A 67 -0.47 19.71 18.41
N ALA A 68 -1.27 20.69 18.80
CA ALA A 68 -2.73 20.60 18.72
C ALA A 68 -3.20 20.49 17.25
N GLU A 69 -2.59 21.25 16.33
CA GLU A 69 -2.94 21.18 14.91
C GLU A 69 -2.57 19.83 14.28
N VAL A 70 -1.35 19.33 14.57
CA VAL A 70 -0.94 17.97 14.19
C VAL A 70 -1.92 16.93 14.77
N GLY A 71 -2.37 17.11 16.01
CA GLY A 71 -3.36 16.26 16.66
C GLY A 71 -4.66 16.15 15.85
N LYS A 72 -5.20 17.27 15.37
CA LYS A 72 -6.43 17.27 14.53
C LYS A 72 -6.23 16.51 13.22
N GLN A 73 -5.10 16.72 12.54
CA GLN A 73 -4.79 15.99 11.29
C GLN A 73 -4.67 14.48 11.55
N VAL A 74 -4.04 14.09 12.67
CA VAL A 74 -3.90 12.69 13.07
C VAL A 74 -5.25 12.05 13.43
N ASP A 75 -6.15 12.78 14.10
CA ASP A 75 -7.51 12.30 14.38
C ASP A 75 -8.33 12.07 13.10
N GLN A 76 -8.18 12.97 12.13
CA GLN A 76 -8.78 12.82 10.80
C GLN A 76 -8.21 11.58 10.08
N LEU A 77 -6.89 11.43 10.06
CA LEU A 77 -6.22 10.25 9.48
C LEU A 77 -6.71 8.95 10.14
N ALA A 78 -6.78 8.89 11.47
CA ALA A 78 -7.25 7.72 12.20
C ALA A 78 -8.68 7.32 11.79
N THR A 79 -9.56 8.30 11.61
CA THR A 79 -10.94 8.09 11.16
C THR A 79 -11.00 7.54 9.73
N MET A 80 -10.18 8.08 8.83
CA MET A 80 -10.11 7.63 7.44
C MET A 80 -9.47 6.26 7.30
N LEU A 81 -8.41 5.98 8.07
CA LEU A 81 -7.77 4.66 8.13
C LEU A 81 -8.76 3.59 8.56
N ARG A 82 -9.51 3.80 9.66
CA ARG A 82 -10.56 2.86 10.10
C ARG A 82 -11.59 2.59 8.98
N SER A 83 -11.99 3.63 8.26
CA SER A 83 -12.91 3.51 7.13
C SER A 83 -12.31 2.71 5.98
N ALA A 84 -11.03 2.94 5.66
CA ALA A 84 -10.31 2.22 4.61
C ALA A 84 -10.14 0.73 4.96
N VAL A 85 -9.75 0.41 6.20
CA VAL A 85 -9.64 -0.97 6.69
C VAL A 85 -10.99 -1.69 6.59
N ARG A 86 -12.08 -1.04 7.04
CA ARG A 86 -13.42 -1.61 6.95
C ARG A 86 -13.82 -1.93 5.52
N ARG A 87 -13.55 -1.03 4.56
CA ARG A 87 -13.85 -1.26 3.13
C ARG A 87 -12.98 -2.37 2.55
N ALA A 88 -11.69 -2.37 2.83
CA ALA A 88 -10.75 -3.36 2.32
C ALA A 88 -11.00 -4.78 2.84
N THR A 89 -11.64 -4.92 4.01
CA THR A 89 -11.99 -6.21 4.62
C THR A 89 -13.43 -6.65 4.33
N ALA A 90 -14.26 -5.78 3.76
CA ALA A 90 -15.66 -6.08 3.47
C ALA A 90 -15.86 -7.01 2.26
N SER A 91 -14.90 -7.07 1.33
CA SER A 91 -14.99 -7.92 0.14
C SER A 91 -13.72 -8.78 -0.04
N PRO A 92 -13.86 -10.07 -0.39
CA PRO A 92 -12.73 -10.96 -0.61
C PRO A 92 -11.97 -10.69 -1.92
N THR A 93 -12.50 -9.87 -2.83
CA THR A 93 -11.91 -9.56 -4.15
C THR A 93 -11.41 -8.13 -4.27
N VAL A 94 -11.04 -7.51 -3.15
CA VAL A 94 -10.56 -6.13 -3.12
C VAL A 94 -9.21 -6.04 -3.81
N TYR A 95 -9.10 -5.12 -4.77
CA TYR A 95 -7.82 -4.69 -5.32
C TYR A 95 -6.99 -4.05 -4.20
N ASP A 96 -6.12 -4.79 -3.53
CA ASP A 96 -5.53 -4.39 -2.24
C ASP A 96 -4.20 -3.62 -2.37
N ARG A 97 -3.58 -3.63 -3.55
CA ARG A 97 -2.28 -2.98 -3.81
C ARG A 97 -2.23 -1.49 -3.45
N PRO A 98 -3.12 -0.62 -3.97
CA PRO A 98 -3.13 0.79 -3.59
C PRO A 98 -3.46 0.98 -2.10
N VAL A 99 -4.32 0.13 -1.54
CA VAL A 99 -4.64 0.15 -0.10
C VAL A 99 -3.36 -0.05 0.72
N ARG A 100 -2.61 -1.12 0.45
CA ARG A 100 -1.36 -1.43 1.18
C ARG A 100 -0.34 -0.32 1.03
N ARG A 101 -0.16 0.22 -0.18
CA ARG A 101 0.84 1.25 -0.44
C ARG A 101 0.52 2.56 0.28
N ILE A 102 -0.74 3.01 0.21
CA ILE A 102 -1.21 4.23 0.88
C ILE A 102 -1.15 4.09 2.40
N VAL A 103 -1.62 2.95 2.92
CA VAL A 103 -1.62 2.69 4.37
C VAL A 103 -0.20 2.59 4.92
N ALA A 104 0.72 1.95 4.19
CA ALA A 104 2.14 1.90 4.57
C ALA A 104 2.79 3.29 4.57
N GLU A 105 2.47 4.14 3.59
CA GLU A 105 3.00 5.51 3.56
C GLU A 105 2.43 6.36 4.70
N ALA A 106 1.14 6.23 5.01
CA ALA A 106 0.51 6.85 6.18
C ALA A 106 1.20 6.42 7.50
N ALA A 107 1.56 5.13 7.63
CA ALA A 107 2.30 4.64 8.79
C ALA A 107 3.67 5.33 8.93
N LYS A 108 4.44 5.48 7.83
CA LYS A 108 5.71 6.21 7.84
C LYS A 108 5.52 7.68 8.25
N THR A 109 4.46 8.32 7.75
CA THR A 109 4.15 9.71 8.13
C THR A 109 3.82 9.82 9.62
N LEU A 110 3.05 8.88 10.19
CA LEU A 110 2.71 8.87 11.61
C LEU A 110 3.93 8.58 12.50
N ASP A 111 4.86 7.72 12.07
CA ASP A 111 6.13 7.52 12.77
C ASP A 111 7.00 8.79 12.79
N ARG A 112 7.04 9.52 11.67
CA ARG A 112 7.69 10.85 11.61
C ARG A 112 6.99 11.84 12.54
N ALA A 113 5.65 11.85 12.57
CA ALA A 113 4.88 12.69 13.49
C ALA A 113 5.26 12.40 14.94
N MET A 114 5.34 11.12 15.31
CA MET A 114 5.73 10.70 16.65
C MET A 114 7.13 11.18 17.03
N ALA A 115 8.08 11.11 16.11
CA ALA A 115 9.44 11.61 16.33
C ALA A 115 9.48 13.12 16.61
N VAL A 116 8.65 13.91 15.90
CA VAL A 116 8.52 15.35 16.13
C VAL A 116 7.89 15.63 17.49
N ILE A 117 6.72 15.07 17.77
CA ILE A 117 5.93 15.33 18.99
C ILE A 117 6.65 14.90 20.26
N ARG A 118 7.43 13.80 20.24
CA ARG A 118 8.23 13.38 21.41
C ARG A 118 9.23 14.43 21.88
N ARG A 119 9.68 15.33 21.00
CA ARG A 119 10.59 16.42 21.37
C ARG A 119 9.90 17.50 22.21
N CYS A 120 8.57 17.62 22.10
CA CYS A 120 7.77 18.63 22.78
C CYS A 120 7.55 18.35 24.28
N LYS A 121 7.74 17.09 24.73
CA LYS A 121 7.64 16.67 26.14
C LYS A 121 8.91 16.94 26.96
N ARG A 122 10.11 16.97 26.35
CA ARG A 122 11.41 17.04 27.06
C ARG A 122 11.98 18.45 27.14
N ALA A 123 11.18 19.45 27.53
CA ALA A 123 11.60 20.84 27.47
C ALA A 123 12.30 21.33 28.76
N GLY A 124 13.61 21.02 28.90
CA GLY A 124 14.50 21.78 29.79
C GLY A 124 14.90 23.15 29.19
N PHE A 125 15.20 24.13 30.05
CA PHE A 125 15.41 25.55 29.71
C PHE A 125 16.46 25.81 28.60
N LEU A 126 17.55 25.05 28.55
CA LEU A 126 18.64 25.22 27.57
C LEU A 126 18.32 24.69 26.16
N ARG A 127 17.34 23.79 26.00
CA ARG A 127 16.91 23.27 24.69
C ARG A 127 15.95 24.23 23.96
N ARG A 128 15.42 25.22 24.68
CA ARG A 128 14.33 26.09 24.24
C ARG A 128 14.75 27.03 23.10
N VAL A 129 15.97 27.56 23.10
CA VAL A 129 16.38 28.59 22.13
C VAL A 129 16.74 28.02 20.75
N VAL A 130 17.45 26.88 20.68
CA VAL A 130 17.79 26.20 19.39
C VAL A 130 16.56 25.53 18.76
N SER A 131 15.55 25.19 19.58
CA SER A 131 14.32 24.53 19.13
C SER A 131 13.31 25.48 18.47
N ILE A 132 13.35 26.80 18.71
CA ILE A 132 12.29 27.72 18.26
C ILE A 132 12.26 27.88 16.73
N THR A 133 13.40 28.12 16.08
CA THR A 133 13.45 28.31 14.63
C THR A 133 13.33 26.99 13.87
N THR A 134 14.05 25.94 14.30
CA THR A 134 14.03 24.62 13.66
C THR A 134 12.69 23.90 13.87
N GLY A 135 12.08 24.03 15.05
CA GLY A 135 10.82 23.38 15.41
C GLY A 135 9.66 23.81 14.50
N SER A 136 9.49 25.10 14.24
CA SER A 136 8.41 25.60 13.37
C SER A 136 8.52 25.06 11.94
N THR A 137 9.74 24.94 11.40
CA THR A 137 9.95 24.36 10.07
C THR A 137 9.66 22.86 10.02
N ASP A 138 10.01 22.13 11.08
CA ASP A 138 9.70 20.70 11.20
C ASP A 138 8.18 20.47 11.26
N PHE A 139 7.45 21.31 12.00
CA PHE A 139 5.99 21.25 12.07
C PHE A 139 5.34 21.57 10.72
N ARG A 140 5.82 22.59 9.99
CA ARG A 140 5.30 22.91 8.65
C ARG A 140 5.49 21.76 7.67
N LYS A 141 6.69 21.15 7.66
CA LYS A 141 6.98 19.98 6.84
C LYS A 141 6.10 18.80 7.23
N LEU A 142 5.94 18.56 8.53
CA LEU A 142 5.08 17.50 9.04
C LEU A 142 3.61 17.70 8.64
N SER A 143 3.09 18.92 8.78
CA SER A 143 1.74 19.27 8.35
C SER A 143 1.53 18.93 6.87
N GLY A 144 2.47 19.32 5.99
CA GLY A 144 2.37 18.99 4.57
C GLY A 144 2.38 17.48 4.28
N LEU A 145 3.14 16.69 5.04
CA LEU A 145 3.13 15.22 4.92
C LEU A 145 1.81 14.61 5.40
N LEU A 146 1.24 15.14 6.48
CA LEU A 146 -0.06 14.70 7.00
C LEU A 146 -1.19 15.06 6.03
N ASP A 147 -1.18 16.27 5.46
CA ASP A 147 -2.13 16.71 4.45
C ASP A 147 -2.05 15.85 3.18
N ALA A 148 -0.82 15.51 2.74
CA ALA A 148 -0.62 14.57 1.63
C ALA A 148 -1.23 13.19 1.95
N SER A 149 -0.98 12.67 3.15
CA SER A 149 -1.54 11.38 3.60
C SER A 149 -3.07 11.40 3.71
N ILE A 150 -3.66 12.54 4.12
CA ILE A 150 -5.12 12.76 4.12
C ILE A 150 -5.65 12.76 2.68
N GLY A 151 -4.95 13.41 1.75
CA GLY A 151 -5.26 13.38 0.32
C GLY A 151 -5.27 11.97 -0.25
N ASP A 152 -4.25 11.17 0.06
CA ASP A 152 -4.13 9.78 -0.38
C ASP A 152 -5.29 8.91 0.12
N LEU A 153 -5.62 9.00 1.41
CA LEU A 153 -6.74 8.25 1.98
C LEU A 153 -8.09 8.75 1.47
N ARG A 154 -8.23 10.04 1.15
CA ARG A 154 -9.47 10.59 0.56
C ARG A 154 -9.68 9.99 -0.83
N TRP A 155 -8.63 10.00 -1.63
CA TRP A 155 -8.64 9.35 -2.94
C TRP A 155 -8.99 7.86 -2.80
N LEU A 156 -8.32 7.14 -1.90
CA LEU A 156 -8.58 5.73 -1.66
C LEU A 156 -10.05 5.50 -1.30
N LEU A 157 -10.61 6.25 -0.35
CA LEU A 157 -12.01 6.08 0.03
C LEU A 157 -12.98 6.38 -1.13
N SER A 158 -12.64 7.33 -2.01
CA SER A 158 -13.47 7.64 -3.18
C SER A 158 -13.49 6.52 -4.22
N VAL A 159 -12.37 5.81 -4.43
CA VAL A 159 -12.29 4.68 -5.38
C VAL A 159 -13.12 3.47 -4.92
N TYR A 160 -13.29 3.29 -3.60
CA TYR A 160 -13.98 2.13 -3.00
C TYR A 160 -15.33 2.51 -2.39
N SER A 161 -15.93 3.62 -2.83
CA SER A 161 -17.27 4.00 -2.41
C SER A 161 -18.30 3.32 -3.32
N ASP A 162 -19.17 2.48 -2.74
CA ASP A 162 -20.32 1.84 -3.42
C ASP A 162 -21.39 2.86 -3.82
N ASP A 163 -21.40 4.01 -3.16
CA ASP A 163 -22.11 5.19 -3.59
C ASP A 163 -21.36 5.70 -4.82
N GLY A 164 -21.61 5.08 -5.98
CA GLY A 164 -21.42 5.72 -7.25
C GLY A 164 -22.00 7.12 -7.08
N GLY A 165 -21.13 8.11 -6.94
CA GLY A 165 -21.56 9.49 -6.80
C GLY A 165 -22.52 9.81 -7.93
N ALA A 166 -23.26 10.91 -7.84
CA ALA A 166 -24.21 11.32 -8.87
C ALA A 166 -23.69 11.36 -10.34
N ALA A 167 -22.39 11.07 -10.55
CA ALA A 167 -21.77 10.66 -11.81
C ALA A 167 -21.01 9.32 -11.67
N GLY A 168 -21.73 8.18 -11.60
CA GLY A 168 -21.12 6.83 -11.56
C GLY A 168 -20.11 6.65 -12.69
N GLY A 169 -18.82 6.64 -12.34
CA GLY A 169 -17.73 6.71 -13.30
C GLY A 169 -16.36 6.51 -12.66
N ILE A 170 -15.34 6.42 -13.51
CA ILE A 170 -13.97 6.10 -13.11
C ILE A 170 -13.35 7.31 -12.40
N VAL A 171 -12.86 7.10 -11.17
CA VAL A 171 -12.21 8.16 -10.38
C VAL A 171 -10.81 8.44 -10.93
N LEU A 172 -10.63 9.54 -11.68
CA LEU A 172 -9.34 9.93 -12.27
C LEU A 172 -8.59 11.04 -11.50
N SER A 173 -8.96 11.29 -10.24
CA SER A 173 -8.22 12.22 -9.38
C SER A 173 -6.84 11.64 -9.00
N LEU A 174 -5.90 12.53 -8.70
CA LEU A 174 -4.49 12.18 -8.44
C LEU A 174 -4.22 12.18 -6.92
N PRO A 175 -3.93 11.02 -6.29
CA PRO A 175 -3.48 10.97 -4.91
C PRO A 175 -2.05 11.53 -4.81
N PRO A 176 -1.73 12.33 -3.78
CA PRO A 176 -0.38 12.85 -3.54
C PRO A 176 0.77 11.83 -3.67
N ILE A 177 0.59 10.57 -3.25
CA ILE A 177 1.57 9.48 -3.35
C ILE A 177 1.97 9.17 -4.79
N ALA A 178 1.09 9.44 -5.76
CA ALA A 178 1.31 9.22 -7.19
C ALA A 178 1.65 10.52 -7.93
N SER A 179 1.89 11.63 -7.22
CA SER A 179 2.18 12.93 -7.85
C SER A 179 3.41 12.93 -8.76
N THR A 180 4.40 12.08 -8.47
CA THR A 180 5.60 11.90 -9.30
C THR A 180 5.40 10.96 -10.48
N ASP A 181 4.33 10.14 -10.46
CA ASP A 181 4.01 9.21 -11.53
C ASP A 181 2.48 9.13 -11.75
N PRO A 182 1.87 10.13 -12.42
CA PRO A 182 0.42 10.19 -12.58
C PRO A 182 -0.19 8.98 -13.30
N ILE A 183 0.58 8.29 -14.14
CA ILE A 183 0.15 7.05 -14.81
C ILE A 183 -0.22 5.97 -13.80
N LEU A 184 0.52 5.85 -12.70
CA LEU A 184 0.23 4.89 -11.64
C LEU A 184 -1.17 5.12 -11.04
N SER A 185 -1.56 6.38 -10.86
CA SER A 185 -2.89 6.73 -10.36
C SER A 185 -3.98 6.25 -11.32
N TRP A 186 -3.82 6.47 -12.62
CA TRP A 186 -4.80 6.02 -13.61
C TRP A 186 -4.87 4.50 -13.69
N VAL A 187 -3.72 3.82 -13.66
CA VAL A 187 -3.66 2.36 -13.63
C VAL A 187 -4.41 1.82 -12.41
N TRP A 188 -4.20 2.39 -11.22
CA TRP A 188 -4.94 1.98 -10.03
C TRP A 188 -6.44 2.19 -10.17
N SER A 189 -6.87 3.35 -10.66
CA SER A 189 -8.29 3.64 -10.86
C SER A 189 -8.94 2.69 -11.86
N TYR A 190 -8.30 2.45 -13.01
CA TYR A 190 -8.84 1.54 -14.00
C TYR A 190 -8.86 0.09 -13.52
N LEU A 191 -7.80 -0.39 -12.86
CA LEU A 191 -7.77 -1.73 -12.30
C LEU A 191 -8.82 -1.91 -11.20
N ALA A 192 -8.98 -0.91 -10.33
CA ALA A 192 -10.03 -0.91 -9.32
C ALA A 192 -11.42 -1.01 -9.97
N THR A 193 -11.71 -0.19 -10.99
CA THR A 193 -12.99 -0.26 -11.71
C THR A 193 -13.18 -1.60 -12.41
N VAL A 194 -12.16 -2.12 -13.11
CA VAL A 194 -12.25 -3.43 -13.79
C VAL A 194 -12.58 -4.57 -12.82
N GLN A 195 -12.01 -4.53 -11.61
CA GLN A 195 -12.16 -5.60 -10.61
C GLN A 195 -13.42 -5.45 -9.75
N MET A 196 -13.80 -4.22 -9.41
CA MET A 196 -14.79 -3.94 -8.36
C MET A 196 -15.96 -3.06 -8.84
N GLY A 197 -15.91 -2.54 -10.07
CA GLY A 197 -16.97 -1.70 -10.63
C GLY A 197 -18.31 -2.44 -10.69
N SER A 198 -19.39 -1.77 -10.27
CA SER A 198 -20.74 -2.36 -10.25
C SER A 198 -21.36 -2.44 -11.65
N ALA A 199 -21.12 -1.43 -12.49
CA ALA A 199 -21.62 -1.38 -13.86
C ALA A 199 -20.67 -2.06 -14.85
N VAL A 200 -21.22 -2.95 -15.70
CA VAL A 200 -20.43 -3.63 -16.75
C VAL A 200 -19.85 -2.63 -17.75
N SER A 201 -20.56 -1.54 -18.06
CA SER A 201 -20.08 -0.46 -18.92
C SER A 201 -18.75 0.12 -18.43
N ASP A 202 -18.67 0.44 -17.14
CA ASP A 202 -17.51 1.10 -16.54
C ASP A 202 -16.31 0.16 -16.51
N ARG A 203 -16.56 -1.14 -16.29
CA ARG A 203 -15.53 -2.18 -16.36
C ARG A 203 -14.96 -2.31 -17.77
N VAL A 204 -15.82 -2.27 -18.80
CA VAL A 204 -15.40 -2.33 -20.22
C VAL A 204 -14.62 -1.08 -20.61
N GLU A 205 -15.09 0.11 -20.22
CA GLU A 205 -14.40 1.38 -20.49
C GLU A 205 -13.04 1.45 -19.80
N ALA A 206 -12.95 1.01 -18.54
CA ALA A 206 -11.70 0.95 -17.80
C ALA A 206 -10.71 -0.05 -18.43
N ALA A 207 -11.19 -1.21 -18.88
CA ALA A 207 -10.36 -2.20 -19.58
C ALA A 207 -9.84 -1.65 -20.93
N HIS A 208 -10.69 -0.96 -21.69
CA HIS A 208 -10.30 -0.30 -22.93
C HIS A 208 -9.26 0.80 -22.68
N SER A 209 -9.43 1.59 -21.62
CA SER A 209 -8.49 2.65 -21.23
C SER A 209 -7.13 2.08 -20.81
N LEU A 210 -7.10 0.95 -20.10
CA LEU A 210 -5.87 0.22 -19.79
C LEU A 210 -5.18 -0.32 -21.04
N ALA A 211 -5.94 -0.86 -22.00
CA ALA A 211 -5.40 -1.34 -23.26
C ALA A 211 -4.74 -0.20 -24.05
N ASN A 212 -5.37 0.97 -24.12
CA ASN A 212 -4.79 2.15 -24.78
C ASN A 212 -3.51 2.62 -24.08
N LEU A 213 -3.53 2.73 -22.74
CA LEU A 213 -2.32 3.07 -21.97
C LEU A 213 -1.16 2.11 -22.24
N ALA A 214 -1.45 0.82 -22.35
CA ALA A 214 -0.47 -0.20 -22.67
C ALA A 214 0.05 -0.06 -24.10
N LEU A 215 -0.81 0.17 -25.09
CA LEU A 215 -0.41 0.32 -26.49
C LEU A 215 0.53 1.50 -26.71
N ASP A 216 0.31 2.60 -25.98
CA ASP A 216 1.05 3.85 -26.17
C ASP A 216 2.53 3.76 -25.74
N ASN A 217 2.86 2.99 -24.70
CA ASN A 217 4.19 3.03 -24.09
C ASN A 217 4.57 1.75 -23.33
N ASP A 218 5.76 1.20 -23.59
CA ASP A 218 6.29 0.03 -22.89
C ASP A 218 6.46 0.23 -21.38
N ARG A 219 6.77 1.46 -20.93
CA ARG A 219 6.78 1.81 -19.50
C ARG A 219 5.40 1.64 -18.88
N ASN A 220 4.34 2.03 -19.58
CA ASN A 220 2.97 1.87 -19.07
C ASN A 220 2.59 0.39 -18.99
N LYS A 221 2.98 -0.42 -20.00
CA LYS A 221 2.82 -1.88 -19.95
C LYS A 221 3.45 -2.46 -18.70
N GLN A 222 4.68 -2.03 -18.39
CA GLN A 222 5.39 -2.49 -17.21
C GLN A 222 4.64 -2.13 -15.92
N ILE A 223 4.15 -0.89 -15.78
CA ILE A 223 3.36 -0.48 -14.60
C ILE A 223 2.08 -1.33 -14.48
N ILE A 224 1.36 -1.56 -15.58
CA ILE A 224 0.13 -2.37 -15.58
C ILE A 224 0.41 -3.81 -15.16
N MET A 225 1.49 -4.41 -15.68
CA MET A 225 1.93 -5.76 -15.30
C MET A 225 2.34 -5.82 -13.82
N GLU A 226 3.12 -4.84 -13.37
CA GLU A 226 3.56 -4.75 -11.99
C GLU A 226 2.39 -4.69 -11.04
N GLU A 227 1.31 -3.97 -11.39
CA GLU A 227 0.07 -3.84 -10.63
C GLU A 227 -0.89 -5.05 -10.75
N GLY A 228 -0.50 -6.10 -11.48
CA GLY A 228 -1.23 -7.38 -11.58
C GLY A 228 -2.11 -7.54 -12.82
N GLY A 229 -2.17 -6.53 -13.68
CA GLY A 229 -2.90 -6.57 -14.94
C GLY A 229 -4.41 -6.75 -14.80
N VAL A 230 -5.08 -6.93 -15.94
CA VAL A 230 -6.53 -7.15 -16.02
C VAL A 230 -6.81 -8.65 -15.87
N PRO A 231 -7.57 -9.09 -14.84
CA PRO A 231 -8.03 -10.47 -14.79
C PRO A 231 -8.89 -10.80 -16.01
N PRO A 232 -8.88 -12.05 -16.50
CA PRO A 232 -9.74 -12.45 -17.60
C PRO A 232 -11.21 -12.11 -17.31
N LEU A 233 -11.86 -11.35 -18.19
CA LEU A 233 -13.24 -10.89 -18.01
C LEU A 233 -14.30 -11.99 -18.23
N TYR A 234 -13.92 -13.27 -18.27
CA TYR A 234 -14.87 -14.35 -18.46
C TYR A 234 -15.65 -14.61 -17.15
N PRO A 235 -16.97 -14.89 -17.22
CA PRO A 235 -17.71 -15.30 -16.04
C PRO A 235 -17.16 -16.64 -15.55
N SER A 236 -16.68 -16.69 -14.30
CA SER A 236 -16.24 -17.93 -13.63
C SER A 236 -17.36 -18.94 -13.37
N SER A 237 -18.56 -18.71 -13.91
CA SER A 237 -19.73 -19.59 -13.86
C SER A 237 -19.90 -20.39 -15.16
N VAL A 238 -18.83 -21.01 -15.64
CA VAL A 238 -18.95 -22.32 -16.30
C VAL A 238 -18.30 -23.34 -15.36
N THR A 239 -18.92 -23.51 -14.19
CA THR A 239 -18.85 -24.79 -13.50
C THR A 239 -19.22 -25.83 -14.54
N ALA A 240 -18.26 -26.67 -14.89
CA ALA A 240 -18.44 -27.76 -15.83
C ALA A 240 -19.82 -28.40 -15.58
N LEU A 241 -20.74 -28.25 -16.53
CA LEU A 241 -21.92 -29.11 -16.53
C LEU A 241 -21.35 -30.54 -16.49
N PRO A 242 -21.71 -31.37 -15.51
CA PRO A 242 -21.34 -32.76 -15.60
C PRO A 242 -21.99 -33.28 -16.88
N LEU A 243 -21.15 -33.68 -17.83
CA LEU A 243 -21.58 -34.39 -19.03
C LEU A 243 -22.45 -35.55 -18.56
N ARG A 244 -23.78 -35.41 -18.69
CA ARG A 244 -24.70 -36.51 -18.38
C ARG A 244 -24.29 -37.68 -19.28
N PRO A 245 -23.95 -38.85 -18.74
CA PRO A 245 -23.73 -40.02 -19.58
C PRO A 245 -25.06 -40.32 -20.30
N ARG A 246 -24.99 -40.40 -21.63
CA ARG A 246 -26.08 -40.93 -22.44
C ARG A 246 -26.34 -42.36 -21.97
N LEU A 247 -27.47 -42.58 -21.30
CA LEU A 247 -28.03 -43.92 -21.16
C LEU A 247 -28.44 -44.41 -22.56
N PRO A 248 -28.06 -45.63 -22.95
CA PRO A 248 -28.65 -46.23 -24.15
C PRO A 248 -30.01 -46.83 -23.79
N LEU A 249 -30.79 -47.07 -24.86
CA LEU A 249 -31.84 -48.10 -25.04
C LEU A 249 -33.30 -47.62 -25.08
N PRO A 250 -34.20 -48.36 -25.76
CA PRO A 250 -34.02 -49.67 -26.44
C PRO A 250 -33.84 -49.60 -27.95
#